data_AF-A0A1C5T1B4-F1
#
_entry.id   AF-A0A1C5T1B4-F1
#
_cell.length_a   1.000
_cell.length_b   1.000
_cell.length_c   1.000
_cell.angle_alpha   90.00
_cell.angle_beta   90.00
_cell.angle_gamma   90.00
#
_symmetry.space_group_name_H-M   'P 1'
#
loop_
_entity.id
_entity.type
_entity.pdbx_description
1 polymer ?
#
loop_
_entity_poly.entity_id
_entity_poly.type
_entity_poly.pdbx_seq_one_letter_code
_entity_poly.pdbx_strand_id
1 'polypeptide(L)'
;MDTGVQDGLIIAEDDILRDGGQYPEYTATMFIVIENYYNGIAKGYLQTFYYEEPFYFFGLDNMLIQLENVMDMAGVPRKCNEYRYLSKNPPARKRAKGTEKRNSPVPLQHVRFNPNNICSAKNIFSIRVYSRRNASIQGTLKNSKGQMNFRSGMDVIRGIHGWMEEVVNEGDEF
;
A
#
# COMPACT_ATOMS: atom_id res chain seq x y z
N MET A 1 18.07 21.33 8.65
CA MET A 1 17.15 20.17 8.65
C MET A 1 16.72 20.00 7.21
N ASP A 2 17.28 18.99 6.53
CA ASP A 2 17.14 18.80 5.08
C ASP A 2 15.70 18.41 4.72
N THR A 3 14.99 19.35 4.12
CA THR A 3 13.70 19.16 3.44
C THR A 3 13.84 18.36 2.14
N GLY A 4 15.06 18.04 1.69
CA GLY A 4 15.31 17.37 0.41
C GLY A 4 15.00 15.87 0.36
N VAL A 5 14.92 15.18 1.51
CA VAL A 5 14.56 13.74 1.56
C VAL A 5 13.06 13.52 1.33
N GLN A 6 12.25 14.57 1.55
CA GLN A 6 10.79 14.51 1.57
C GLN A 6 10.17 14.42 0.16
N ASP A 7 10.70 15.15 -0.84
CA ASP A 7 10.19 15.09 -2.23
C ASP A 7 10.57 13.78 -2.94
N GLY A 8 11.60 13.08 -2.44
CA GLY A 8 12.07 11.83 -3.02
C GLY A 8 11.13 10.64 -2.78
N LEU A 9 10.39 10.59 -1.67
CA LEU A 9 9.52 9.45 -1.32
C LEU A 9 8.06 9.65 -1.70
N ILE A 10 7.61 10.90 -1.76
CA ILE A 10 6.22 11.21 -2.05
C ILE A 10 5.99 10.98 -3.54
N ILE A 11 4.99 10.16 -3.86
CA ILE A 11 4.37 10.17 -5.19
C ILE A 11 3.19 11.12 -5.02
N ALA A 12 3.41 12.42 -5.21
CA ALA A 12 2.37 13.41 -5.05
C ALA A 12 1.37 13.25 -6.19
N GLU A 13 0.08 13.49 -5.92
CA GLU A 13 -0.94 13.54 -6.98
C GLU A 13 -0.64 14.65 -8.01
N ASP A 14 0.14 15.66 -7.62
CA ASP A 14 0.50 16.84 -8.41
C ASP A 14 1.81 16.71 -9.23
N ASP A 15 2.68 15.73 -8.92
CA ASP A 15 3.89 15.44 -9.71
C ASP A 15 3.60 14.63 -10.99
N ILE A 16 2.32 14.39 -11.26
CA ILE A 16 1.83 13.65 -12.41
C ILE A 16 1.31 14.68 -13.41
N LEU A 17 1.84 14.66 -14.63
CA LEU A 17 1.28 15.45 -15.74
C LEU A 17 -0.23 15.18 -15.82
N ARG A 18 -1.05 16.21 -15.53
CA ARG A 18 -2.50 16.22 -15.77
C ARG A 18 -2.78 16.51 -17.24
N ASP A 19 -2.08 15.81 -18.14
CA ASP A 19 -2.11 16.02 -19.59
C ASP A 19 -3.24 15.25 -20.29
N GLY A 20 -4.15 14.62 -19.51
CA GLY A 20 -5.16 13.71 -20.05
C GLY A 20 -4.58 12.39 -20.56
N GLY A 21 -3.32 12.07 -20.21
CA GLY A 21 -2.63 10.84 -20.52
C GLY A 21 -3.14 9.61 -19.75
N GLN A 22 -2.71 8.44 -20.21
CA GLN A 22 -3.33 7.12 -20.04
C GLN A 22 -3.23 6.48 -18.63
N TYR A 23 -3.36 7.23 -17.53
CA TYR A 23 -3.40 6.68 -16.17
C TYR A 23 -4.51 7.35 -15.35
N PRO A 24 -5.63 6.63 -15.08
CA PRO A 24 -6.88 7.27 -14.72
C PRO A 24 -6.97 7.56 -13.21
N GLU A 25 -7.94 8.38 -12.84
CA GLU A 25 -8.41 8.81 -11.51
C GLU A 25 -8.70 7.66 -10.49
N TYR A 26 -8.30 6.41 -10.79
CA TYR A 26 -8.64 5.18 -10.08
C TYR A 26 -7.43 4.47 -9.45
N THR A 27 -6.27 5.13 -9.33
CA THR A 27 -5.06 4.56 -8.73
C THR A 27 -5.07 4.73 -7.21
N ALA A 28 -4.56 3.76 -6.45
CA ALA A 28 -4.39 3.91 -5.00
C ALA A 28 -2.92 4.11 -4.63
N THR A 29 -2.62 5.21 -3.93
CA THR A 29 -1.30 5.50 -3.37
C THR A 29 -1.32 5.29 -1.86
N MET A 30 -0.36 4.53 -1.34
CA MET A 30 -0.24 4.18 0.08
C MET A 30 1.23 4.23 0.48
N PHE A 31 1.50 4.40 1.78
CA PHE A 31 2.82 4.24 2.35
C PHE A 31 2.92 2.92 3.10
N ILE A 32 4.04 2.24 2.93
CA ILE A 32 4.42 1.04 3.67
C ILE A 32 5.55 1.46 4.60
N VAL A 33 5.34 1.35 5.90
CA VAL A 33 6.35 1.63 6.92
C VAL A 33 6.78 0.32 7.53
N ILE A 34 8.09 0.07 7.56
CA ILE A 34 8.66 -1.11 8.21
C ILE A 34 9.32 -0.67 9.51
N GLU A 35 8.78 -1.16 10.61
CA GLU A 35 9.25 -0.86 11.96
C GLU A 35 10.29 -1.87 12.42
N ASN A 36 10.15 -3.13 12.03
CA ASN A 36 11.09 -4.18 12.43
C ASN A 36 11.25 -5.21 11.32
N TYR A 37 12.46 -5.73 11.17
CA TYR A 37 12.76 -6.80 10.24
C TYR A 37 13.73 -7.78 10.87
N TYR A 38 13.27 -9.01 11.10
CA TYR A 38 14.08 -10.06 11.69
C TYR A 38 13.81 -11.38 10.98
N ASN A 39 14.87 -12.15 10.70
CA ASN A 39 14.79 -13.48 10.07
C ASN A 39 13.87 -13.54 8.83
N GLY A 40 13.88 -12.50 7.99
CA GLY A 40 13.02 -12.44 6.81
C GLY A 40 11.54 -12.16 7.09
N ILE A 41 11.18 -11.69 8.29
CA ILE A 41 9.82 -11.30 8.64
C ILE A 41 9.80 -9.80 8.91
N ALA A 42 9.05 -9.07 8.07
CA ALA A 42 8.80 -7.65 8.24
C ALA A 42 7.57 -7.42 9.13
N LYS A 43 7.68 -6.50 10.08
CA LYS A 43 6.57 -5.95 10.86
C LYS A 43 6.47 -4.46 10.61
N GLY A 44 5.26 -3.97 10.45
CA GLY A 44 5.02 -2.56 10.25
C GLY A 44 3.57 -2.24 9.99
N TYR A 45 3.32 -1.15 9.29
CA TYR A 45 1.96 -0.71 8.99
C TYR A 45 1.85 -0.04 7.62
N LEU A 46 0.65 -0.08 7.06
CA LEU A 46 0.27 0.72 5.90
C LEU A 46 -0.38 2.00 6.40
N GLN A 47 0.08 3.12 5.88
CA GLN A 47 -0.60 4.39 6.03
C GLN A 47 -1.24 4.77 4.70
N THR A 48 -2.48 5.23 4.76
CA THR A 48 -3.27 5.58 3.57
C THR A 48 -3.73 7.02 3.68
N PHE A 49 -4.11 7.62 2.55
CA PHE A 49 -4.78 8.93 2.53
C PHE A 49 -6.30 8.84 2.77
N TYR A 50 -6.83 7.62 2.79
CA TYR A 50 -8.26 7.35 2.88
C TYR A 50 -8.75 7.17 4.31
N TYR A 51 -7.88 6.69 5.19
CA TYR A 51 -8.18 6.33 6.57
C TYR A 51 -7.19 6.99 7.52
N GLU A 52 -7.69 7.46 8.65
CA GLU A 52 -6.88 8.07 9.71
C GLU A 52 -6.02 7.01 10.43
N GLU A 53 -6.60 5.84 10.72
CA GLU A 53 -5.89 4.75 11.39
C GLU A 53 -4.98 3.95 10.44
N PRO A 54 -3.76 3.59 10.89
CA PRO A 54 -2.85 2.73 10.12
C PRO A 54 -3.28 1.26 10.12
N PHE A 55 -2.96 0.54 9.03
CA PHE A 55 -3.22 -0.89 8.90
C PHE A 55 -1.95 -1.69 9.22
N TYR A 56 -1.88 -2.24 10.42
CA TYR A 56 -0.74 -3.05 10.85
C TYR A 56 -0.67 -4.37 10.09
N PHE A 57 0.56 -4.78 9.77
CA PHE A 57 0.85 -6.07 9.18
C PHE A 57 2.02 -6.76 9.90
N PHE A 58 2.01 -8.08 9.79
CA PHE A 58 3.05 -8.97 10.28
C PHE A 58 3.32 -9.99 9.18
N GLY A 59 4.49 -9.91 8.55
CA GLY A 59 4.80 -10.58 7.29
C GLY A 59 4.37 -9.75 6.07
N LEU A 60 5.18 -9.83 4.99
CA LEU A 60 4.87 -9.12 3.74
C LEU A 60 3.71 -9.75 2.95
N ASP A 61 3.41 -11.02 3.20
CA ASP A 61 2.21 -11.69 2.71
C ASP A 61 0.93 -11.07 3.32
N ASN A 62 0.92 -10.86 4.64
CA ASN A 62 -0.16 -10.14 5.32
C ASN A 62 -0.26 -8.68 4.85
N MET A 63 0.88 -8.02 4.59
CA MET A 63 0.90 -6.68 4.00
C MET A 63 0.17 -6.64 2.65
N LEU A 64 0.38 -7.61 1.76
CA LEU A 64 -0.35 -7.69 0.48
C LEU A 64 -1.87 -7.84 0.70
N ILE A 65 -2.27 -8.64 1.69
CA ILE A 65 -3.70 -8.80 2.04
C ILE A 65 -4.26 -7.46 2.54
N GLN A 66 -3.52 -6.71 3.35
CA GLN A 66 -3.97 -5.39 3.82
C GLN A 66 -4.06 -4.36 2.69
N LEU A 67 -3.10 -4.34 1.75
CA LEU A 67 -3.19 -3.49 0.56
C LEU A 67 -4.49 -3.76 -0.21
N GLU A 68 -4.85 -5.03 -0.40
CA GLU A 68 -6.10 -5.38 -1.05
C GLU A 68 -7.35 -5.04 -0.23
N ASN A 69 -7.29 -5.15 1.10
CA ASN A 69 -8.37 -4.72 1.97
C ASN A 69 -8.60 -3.21 1.88
N VAL A 70 -7.54 -2.40 1.91
CA VAL A 70 -7.63 -0.94 1.75
C VAL A 70 -8.31 -0.59 0.43
N MET A 71 -7.85 -1.19 -0.68
CA MET A 71 -8.46 -0.96 -2.00
C MET A 71 -9.91 -1.45 -2.09
N ASP A 72 -10.26 -2.52 -1.37
CA ASP A 72 -11.64 -3.00 -1.29
C ASP A 72 -12.56 -2.06 -0.50
N MET A 73 -12.04 -1.46 0.57
CA MET A 73 -12.79 -0.50 1.38
C MET A 73 -12.89 0.86 0.68
N ALA A 74 -11.82 1.34 0.05
CA ALA A 74 -11.81 2.56 -0.76
C ALA A 74 -12.60 2.42 -2.07
N GLY A 75 -12.82 1.19 -2.55
CA GLY A 75 -13.55 0.90 -3.78
C GLY A 75 -12.75 1.11 -5.07
N VAL A 76 -11.47 1.51 -4.97
CA VAL A 76 -10.53 1.77 -6.08
C VAL A 76 -9.11 1.30 -5.73
N PRO A 77 -8.34 0.80 -6.71
CA PRO A 77 -8.76 0.29 -8.00
C PRO A 77 -9.68 -0.92 -7.83
N ARG A 78 -10.68 -1.04 -8.72
CA ARG A 78 -11.60 -2.19 -8.70
C ARG A 78 -10.87 -3.47 -9.09
N LYS A 79 -11.29 -4.58 -8.49
CA LYS A 79 -10.87 -5.92 -8.91
C LYS A 79 -11.32 -6.16 -10.35
N CYS A 80 -10.42 -6.66 -11.20
CA CYS A 80 -10.82 -7.12 -12.53
C CYS A 80 -11.41 -8.54 -12.52
N ASN A 81 -11.03 -9.38 -11.56
CA ASN A 81 -11.46 -10.78 -11.45
C ASN A 81 -11.86 -11.14 -10.02
N GLU A 82 -12.71 -12.16 -9.86
CA GLU A 82 -12.97 -12.78 -8.56
C GLU A 82 -11.81 -13.65 -8.09
N TYR A 83 -11.56 -13.68 -6.79
CA TYR A 83 -10.57 -14.59 -6.20
C TYR A 83 -11.06 -16.03 -6.25
N ARG A 84 -10.11 -16.95 -6.42
CA ARG A 84 -10.38 -18.38 -6.26
C ARG A 84 -10.38 -18.72 -4.78
N TYR A 85 -11.40 -19.42 -4.34
CA TYR A 85 -11.51 -19.89 -2.96
C TYR A 85 -11.42 -21.41 -2.95
N LEU A 86 -10.64 -21.96 -2.00
CA LEU A 86 -10.56 -23.42 -1.81
C LEU A 86 -11.89 -24.00 -1.30
N SER A 87 -12.65 -23.20 -0.55
CA SER A 87 -14.00 -23.54 -0.13
C SER A 87 -15.00 -23.13 -1.20
N LYS A 88 -15.93 -24.04 -1.54
CA LYS A 88 -17.11 -23.74 -2.38
C LYS A 88 -18.03 -22.68 -1.76
N ASN A 89 -17.92 -22.51 -0.44
CA ASN A 89 -18.51 -21.42 0.31
C ASN A 89 -17.37 -20.51 0.76
N PRO A 90 -17.00 -19.46 -0.01
CA PRO A 90 -16.08 -18.47 0.51
C PRO A 90 -16.62 -18.00 1.86
N PRO A 91 -15.76 -17.75 2.87
CA PRO A 91 -16.23 -17.05 4.05
C PRO A 91 -16.87 -15.78 3.51
N ALA A 92 -18.19 -15.67 3.65
CA ALA A 92 -18.84 -14.39 3.50
C ALA A 92 -18.02 -13.51 4.45
N ARG A 93 -17.21 -12.60 3.90
CA ARG A 93 -16.61 -11.53 4.70
C ARG A 93 -17.76 -11.12 5.60
N LYS A 94 -17.57 -11.21 6.93
CA LYS A 94 -18.60 -10.87 7.90
C LYS A 94 -18.92 -9.39 7.68
N ARG A 95 -19.71 -9.09 6.64
CA ARG A 95 -20.61 -7.97 6.57
C ARG A 95 -21.48 -8.29 7.76
N ALA A 96 -21.24 -7.60 8.87
CA ALA A 96 -22.15 -7.65 9.99
C ALA A 96 -23.56 -7.56 9.38
N LYS A 97 -24.35 -8.62 9.55
CA LYS A 97 -25.79 -8.57 9.30
C LYS A 97 -26.39 -7.75 10.44
N GLY A 98 -26.00 -6.48 10.50
CA GLY A 98 -26.74 -5.41 11.14
C GLY A 98 -27.51 -4.74 10.02
N THR A 99 -28.82 -4.67 10.18
CA THR A 99 -29.72 -3.81 9.43
C THR A 99 -29.25 -2.36 9.46
N GLU A 100 -28.32 -1.99 8.59
CA GLU A 100 -28.10 -0.61 8.22
C GLU A 100 -28.27 -0.49 6.71
N LYS A 101 -29.22 0.37 6.35
CA LYS A 101 -29.45 0.83 4.98
C LYS A 101 -28.10 1.11 4.34
N ARG A 102 -27.95 0.71 3.07
CA ARG A 102 -26.88 1.15 2.17
C ARG A 102 -26.65 2.65 2.38
N ASN A 103 -25.63 2.98 3.17
CA ASN A 103 -24.97 4.24 2.99
C ASN A 103 -24.17 4.05 1.69
N SER A 104 -24.46 4.92 0.74
CA SER A 104 -23.62 5.27 -0.40
C SER A 104 -22.13 5.13 -0.06
N PRO A 105 -21.24 4.85 -1.05
CA PRO A 105 -19.80 4.88 -0.81
C PRO A 105 -19.49 6.13 -0.01
N VAL A 106 -19.01 5.95 1.22
CA VAL A 106 -18.69 7.07 2.09
C VAL A 106 -17.74 7.94 1.27
N PRO A 107 -18.05 9.23 1.05
CA PRO A 107 -17.15 10.09 0.29
C PRO A 107 -15.78 9.94 0.92
N LEU A 108 -14.76 9.67 0.10
CA LEU A 108 -13.37 9.64 0.54
C LEU A 108 -13.15 10.94 1.31
N GLN A 109 -13.13 10.88 2.64
CA GLN A 109 -12.81 12.05 3.42
C GLN A 109 -11.36 12.34 3.06
N HIS A 110 -11.09 13.55 2.56
CA HIS A 110 -9.74 14.09 2.56
C HIS A 110 -9.31 14.17 4.03
N VAL A 111 -8.80 13.05 4.55
CA VAL A 111 -8.18 13.03 5.87
C VAL A 111 -6.99 13.98 5.75
N ARG A 112 -6.89 14.92 6.69
CA ARG A 112 -5.73 15.81 6.78
C ARG A 112 -4.54 14.97 7.22
N PHE A 113 -3.92 14.32 6.24
CA PHE A 113 -2.70 13.57 6.43
C PHE A 113 -1.60 14.52 6.92
N ASN A 114 -1.00 14.21 8.07
CA ASN A 114 0.17 14.91 8.56
C ASN A 114 1.42 14.09 8.20
N PRO A 115 2.14 14.41 7.09
CA PRO A 115 3.31 13.66 6.65
C PRO A 115 4.41 13.56 7.71
N ASN A 116 4.45 14.49 8.67
CA ASN A 116 5.48 14.54 9.70
C ASN A 116 5.53 13.30 10.62
N ASN A 117 4.41 12.57 10.76
CA ASN A 117 4.37 11.37 11.62
C ASN A 117 5.08 10.16 10.98
N ILE A 118 5.14 10.08 9.65
CA ILE A 118 5.86 9.00 8.94
C ILE A 118 7.34 9.34 8.78
N CYS A 119 7.69 10.62 8.64
CA CYS A 119 9.04 11.10 8.30
C CYS A 119 10.18 10.65 9.24
N SER A 120 9.88 10.13 10.43
CA SER A 120 10.91 9.59 11.34
C SER A 120 11.27 8.13 11.06
N ALA A 121 10.48 7.40 10.26
CA ALA A 121 10.76 6.01 9.96
C ALA A 121 11.88 5.88 8.92
N LYS A 122 12.94 5.12 9.24
CA LYS A 122 14.08 4.89 8.33
C LYS A 122 13.68 4.08 7.09
N ASN A 123 12.68 3.21 7.20
CA ASN A 123 12.30 2.25 6.17
C ASN A 123 10.87 2.49 5.69
N ILE A 124 10.73 3.41 4.73
CA ILE A 124 9.44 3.80 4.14
C ILE A 124 9.46 3.51 2.64
N PHE A 125 8.35 2.96 2.16
CA PHE A 125 8.08 2.80 0.73
C PHE A 125 6.76 3.48 0.38
N SER A 126 6.74 4.13 -0.77
CA SER A 126 5.53 4.57 -1.44
C SER A 126 5.11 3.52 -2.46
N ILE A 127 3.86 3.07 -2.40
CA ILE A 127 3.29 2.14 -3.36
C ILE A 127 2.11 2.80 -4.07
N ARG A 128 2.13 2.78 -5.40
CA ARG A 128 1.00 3.20 -6.24
C ARG A 128 0.50 2.00 -7.04
N VAL A 129 -0.74 1.60 -6.79
CA VAL A 129 -1.41 0.49 -7.49
C VAL A 129 -2.25 1.04 -8.63
N TYR A 130 -1.94 0.64 -9.86
CA TYR A 130 -2.65 1.04 -11.07
C TYR A 130 -3.82 0.13 -11.39
N SER A 131 -3.65 -1.17 -11.18
CA SER A 131 -4.68 -2.15 -11.54
C SER A 131 -4.58 -3.42 -10.70
N ARG A 132 -5.68 -4.16 -10.67
CA ARG A 132 -5.81 -5.43 -9.95
C ARG A 132 -6.22 -6.54 -10.92
N ARG A 133 -5.24 -7.10 -11.62
CA ARG A 133 -5.45 -8.14 -12.65
C ARG A 133 -4.91 -9.49 -12.20
N ASN A 134 -5.54 -10.56 -12.67
CA ASN A 134 -5.10 -11.94 -12.46
C ASN A 134 -4.90 -12.32 -10.98
N ALA A 135 -5.83 -11.87 -10.11
CA ALA A 135 -5.73 -12.06 -8.66
C ALA A 135 -4.43 -11.51 -8.05
N SER A 136 -3.89 -10.45 -8.63
CA SER A 136 -2.69 -9.76 -8.15
C SER A 136 -2.81 -8.25 -8.38
N ILE A 137 -1.77 -7.52 -7.98
CA ILE A 137 -1.64 -6.07 -8.07
C ILE A 137 -0.54 -5.69 -9.07
N GLN A 138 -0.72 -4.57 -9.77
CA GLN A 138 0.26 -3.99 -10.68
C GLN A 138 0.42 -2.50 -10.39
N GLY A 139 1.64 -2.00 -10.44
CA GLY A 139 1.92 -0.64 -9.97
C GLY A 139 3.40 -0.25 -9.97
N THR A 140 3.70 0.78 -9.18
CA THR A 140 5.06 1.26 -8.92
C THR A 140 5.32 1.30 -7.43
N LEU A 141 6.49 0.83 -7.01
CA LEU A 141 7.02 0.94 -5.65
C LEU A 141 8.21 1.90 -5.68
N LYS A 142 8.29 2.82 -4.73
CA LYS A 142 9.34 3.84 -4.61
C LYS A 142 9.85 3.89 -3.18
N ASN A 143 11.15 4.09 -2.99
CA ASN A 143 11.78 4.42 -1.72
C ASN A 143 12.82 5.53 -1.92
N SER A 144 13.63 5.81 -0.89
CA SER A 144 14.69 6.84 -0.95
C SER A 144 15.78 6.59 -1.99
N LYS A 145 16.12 5.33 -2.32
CA LYS A 145 17.18 4.99 -3.29
C LYS A 145 16.65 4.83 -4.72
N GLY A 146 15.36 4.62 -4.94
CA GLY A 146 14.82 4.53 -6.29
C GLY A 146 13.37 4.08 -6.42
N GLN A 147 12.98 3.73 -7.65
CA GLN A 147 11.64 3.25 -7.98
C GLN A 147 11.70 2.00 -8.85
N MET A 148 10.71 1.12 -8.70
CA MET A 148 10.52 -0.06 -9.55
C MET A 148 9.05 -0.24 -9.93
N ASN A 149 8.81 -0.76 -11.14
CA ASN A 149 7.48 -1.19 -11.56
C ASN A 149 7.28 -2.66 -11.17
N PHE A 150 6.12 -2.98 -10.62
CA PHE A 150 5.75 -4.35 -10.25
C PHE A 150 4.55 -4.85 -11.06
N ARG A 151 4.58 -6.14 -11.40
CA ARG A 151 3.51 -6.83 -12.15
C ARG A 151 2.72 -7.80 -11.27
N SER A 152 3.19 -8.03 -10.05
CA SER A 152 2.54 -8.86 -9.06
C SER A 152 2.86 -8.39 -7.64
N GLY A 153 2.06 -8.83 -6.66
CA GLY A 153 2.40 -8.67 -5.25
C GLY A 153 3.71 -9.38 -4.86
N MET A 154 4.09 -10.45 -5.58
CA MET A 154 5.36 -11.13 -5.32
C MET A 154 6.58 -10.27 -5.68
N ASP A 155 6.47 -9.46 -6.73
CA ASP A 155 7.53 -8.49 -7.07
C ASP A 155 7.69 -7.48 -5.94
N VAL A 156 6.59 -7.01 -5.33
CA VAL A 156 6.61 -6.11 -4.16
C VAL A 156 7.32 -6.77 -2.99
N ILE A 157 6.96 -8.01 -2.65
CA ILE A 157 7.61 -8.79 -1.58
C ILE A 157 9.11 -8.90 -1.82
N ARG A 158 9.53 -9.27 -3.04
CA ARG A 158 10.96 -9.43 -3.38
C ARG A 158 11.72 -8.11 -3.32
N GLY A 159 11.14 -7.02 -3.83
CA GLY A 159 11.78 -5.71 -3.80
C GLY A 159 11.97 -5.19 -2.37
N ILE A 160 10.97 -5.38 -1.51
CA ILE A 160 11.09 -5.02 -0.10
C ILE A 160 12.08 -5.93 0.62
N HIS A 161 12.03 -7.25 0.44
CA HIS A 161 12.99 -8.16 1.08
C HIS A 161 14.44 -7.84 0.70
N GLY A 162 14.72 -7.69 -0.60
CA GLY A 162 16.06 -7.36 -1.08
C GLY A 162 16.58 -6.06 -0.45
N TRP A 163 15.73 -5.04 -0.38
CA TRP A 163 16.07 -3.79 0.32
C TRP A 163 16.39 -4.01 1.80
N MET A 164 15.53 -4.72 2.51
CA MET A 164 15.67 -4.90 3.95
C MET A 164 16.90 -5.75 4.30
N GLU A 165 17.24 -6.73 3.46
CA GLU A 165 18.49 -7.48 3.58
C GLU A 165 19.72 -6.60 3.37
N GLU A 166 19.70 -5.68 2.40
CA GLU A 166 20.77 -4.69 2.23
C GLU A 166 20.93 -3.82 3.48
N VAL A 167 19.83 -3.29 4.04
CA VAL A 167 19.87 -2.45 5.26
C VAL A 167 20.40 -3.22 6.47
N VAL A 168 19.97 -4.46 6.68
CA VAL A 168 20.51 -5.33 7.76
C VAL A 168 22.01 -5.55 7.60
N ASN A 169 22.47 -5.78 6.36
CA ASN A 169 23.89 -6.04 6.07
C ASN A 169 24.76 -4.77 6.19
N GLU A 170 24.18 -3.59 5.94
CA GLU A 170 24.84 -2.28 6.11
C GLU A 170 25.01 -1.90 7.60
N GLY A 171 24.44 -2.68 8.53
CA GLY A 171 24.62 -2.51 9.98
C GLY A 171 23.67 -1.48 10.61
N ASP A 172 22.63 -1.07 9.91
CA ASP A 172 21.58 -0.21 10.45
C ASP A 172 20.64 -1.04 11.35
N GLU A 173 20.69 -0.82 12.67
CA GLU A 173 19.76 -1.43 13.63
C GLU A 173 18.32 -0.90 13.43
N PHE A 174 17.34 -1.80 13.58
CA PHE A 174 15.89 -1.57 13.48
C PHE A 174 15.24 -1.30 14.84
#